data_AF-A0A1H6C6S4-F1
#
_entry.id   AF-A0A1H6C6S4-F1
#
_cell.length_a   1.000
_cell.length_b   1.000
_cell.length_c   1.000
_cell.angle_alpha   90.00
_cell.angle_beta   90.00
_cell.angle_gamma   90.00
#
_symmetry.space_group_name_H-M   'P 1'
#
loop_
_entity.id
_entity.type
_entity.pdbx_description
1 polymer ?
#
loop_
_entity_poly.entity_id
_entity_poly.type
_entity_poly.pdbx_seq_one_letter_code
_entity_poly.pdbx_strand_id
1 'polypeptide(L)'
;MTDDTSGGARRRRRAPTLDPEERRAAIIAATLPLLLERGVSVTTQQIARAAGIAEGTIFSAFPDKQSLVHATVLSSFEPSALVTAIGAIDPGLDLRDRLAEVIGIIADQLVTTEPLVAALRSRPVPAEVRDPFLAEVARYRQRLIAAVADVVEPDGRLLRQPPVMVAQLVVAMVFATTRGTFGLGDALDTSEISTLLLDGLLRRDQDTGPARRPARATGKVRR
;
A
#
# COMPACT_ATOMS: atom_id res chain seq x y z
N MET A 1 8.22 22.74 74.24
CA MET A 1 6.93 23.16 73.67
C MET A 1 7.17 23.33 72.18
N THR A 2 6.81 22.28 71.46
CA THR A 2 7.01 22.01 70.03
C THR A 2 5.91 22.66 69.18
N ASP A 3 6.27 22.99 67.93
CA ASP A 3 5.51 22.96 66.66
C ASP A 3 6.01 24.12 65.79
N ASP A 4 6.98 23.92 64.89
CA ASP A 4 6.91 23.14 63.64
C ASP A 4 5.70 23.50 62.76
N THR A 5 5.82 24.61 62.02
CA THR A 5 4.94 24.90 60.89
C THR A 5 5.54 24.29 59.62
N SER A 6 5.31 22.99 59.46
CA SER A 6 5.57 22.25 58.23
C SER A 6 4.55 22.62 57.15
N GLY A 7 4.88 23.62 56.34
CA GLY A 7 4.18 23.97 55.10
C GLY A 7 4.52 22.97 53.97
N GLY A 8 3.94 21.77 54.04
CA GLY A 8 4.09 20.73 53.02
C GLY A 8 3.54 21.18 51.66
N ALA A 9 4.43 21.60 50.76
CA ALA A 9 4.11 21.82 49.36
C ALA A 9 3.60 20.50 48.75
N ARG A 10 2.28 20.43 48.52
CA ARG A 10 1.62 19.36 47.76
C ARG A 10 2.32 19.21 46.41
N ARG A 11 3.23 18.23 46.30
CA ARG A 11 3.78 17.74 45.03
C ARG A 11 2.60 17.35 44.16
N ARG A 12 2.26 18.21 43.19
CA ARG A 12 1.35 17.88 42.09
C ARG A 12 1.89 16.61 41.44
N ARG A 13 1.22 15.49 41.68
CA ARG A 13 1.46 14.21 41.04
C ARG A 13 1.31 14.45 39.54
N ARG A 14 2.42 14.66 38.83
CA ARG A 14 2.42 14.75 37.36
C ARG A 14 1.77 13.46 36.87
N ALA A 15 0.76 13.60 36.02
CA ALA A 15 0.18 12.47 35.30
C ALA A 15 1.32 11.64 34.70
N PRO A 16 1.21 10.30 34.64
CA PRO A 16 2.25 9.47 34.05
C PRO A 16 2.54 10.02 32.66
N THR A 17 3.77 10.45 32.45
CA THR A 17 4.24 10.82 31.12
C THR A 17 4.11 9.56 30.28
N LEU A 18 3.23 9.56 29.27
CA LEU A 18 3.18 8.53 28.24
C LEU A 18 4.60 8.10 27.86
N ASP A 19 4.78 6.79 27.67
CA ASP A 19 6.04 6.25 27.16
C ASP A 19 6.46 7.06 25.92
N PRO A 20 7.74 7.45 25.79
CA PRO A 20 8.26 8.05 24.56
C PRO A 20 7.75 7.39 23.26
N GLU A 21 7.61 6.05 23.20
CA GLU A 21 7.09 5.36 22.02
C GLU A 21 5.59 5.56 21.83
N GLU A 22 4.79 5.41 22.88
CA GLU A 22 3.33 5.66 22.85
C GLU A 22 3.02 7.10 22.41
N ARG A 23 3.82 8.06 22.87
CA ARG A 23 3.71 9.45 22.46
C ARG A 23 3.99 9.62 20.97
N ARG A 24 5.03 8.98 20.44
CA ARG A 24 5.34 9.02 19.00
C ARG A 24 4.19 8.44 18.19
N ALA A 25 3.64 7.29 18.60
CA ALA A 25 2.51 6.66 17.94
C ALA A 25 1.25 7.55 17.96
N ALA A 26 0.94 8.19 19.08
CA ALA A 26 -0.21 9.10 19.19
C ALA A 26 -0.08 10.32 18.27
N ILE A 27 1.13 10.91 18.18
CA ILE A 27 1.39 12.04 17.27
C ILE A 27 1.25 11.59 15.81
N ILE A 28 1.79 10.42 15.45
CA ILE A 28 1.65 9.84 14.11
C ILE A 28 0.18 9.62 13.75
N ALA A 29 -0.60 9.01 14.65
CA ALA A 29 -2.02 8.74 14.45
C ALA A 29 -2.83 10.03 14.22
N ALA A 30 -2.51 11.12 14.93
CA ALA A 30 -3.14 12.42 14.72
C ALA A 30 -2.65 13.13 13.44
N THR A 31 -1.44 12.84 12.97
CA THR A 31 -0.83 13.47 11.79
C THR A 31 -1.33 12.84 10.49
N LEU A 32 -1.52 11.52 10.47
CA LEU A 32 -1.94 10.77 9.29
C LEU A 32 -3.18 11.36 8.57
N PRO A 33 -4.33 11.60 9.23
CA PRO A 33 -5.51 12.13 8.57
C PRO A 33 -5.28 13.54 8.00
N LEU A 34 -4.49 14.37 8.68
CA LEU A 34 -4.17 15.71 8.19
C LEU A 34 -3.34 15.67 6.90
N LEU A 35 -2.37 14.75 6.82
CA LEU A 35 -1.55 14.59 5.62
C LEU A 35 -2.36 14.01 4.45
N LEU A 36 -3.30 13.10 4.72
CA LEU A 36 -4.23 12.58 3.71
C LEU A 36 -5.15 13.68 3.16
N GLU A 37 -5.67 14.56 4.01
CA GLU A 37 -6.59 15.64 3.61
C GLU A 37 -5.88 16.83 2.94
N ARG A 38 -4.70 17.22 3.43
CA ARG A 38 -4.07 18.52 3.08
C ARG A 38 -2.65 18.41 2.54
N GLY A 39 -2.12 17.19 2.40
CA GLY A 39 -0.75 16.94 1.98
C GLY A 39 0.30 17.54 2.92
N VAL A 40 1.50 17.81 2.41
CA VAL A 40 2.64 18.34 3.21
C VAL A 40 2.49 19.79 3.68
N SER A 41 1.46 20.49 3.24
CA SER A 41 1.19 21.89 3.61
C SER A 41 0.87 22.04 5.11
N VAL A 42 0.46 20.96 5.77
CA VAL A 42 0.09 20.93 7.19
C VAL A 42 1.20 21.46 8.09
N THR A 43 0.89 22.41 8.96
CA THR A 43 1.83 23.00 9.92
C THR A 43 1.95 22.17 11.20
N THR A 44 3.08 22.26 11.90
CA THR A 44 3.28 21.64 13.21
C THR A 44 2.26 22.14 14.24
N GLN A 45 1.83 23.39 14.15
CA GLN A 45 0.74 23.94 14.97
C GLN A 45 -0.60 23.23 14.72
N GLN A 46 -0.96 22.97 13.45
CA GLN A 46 -2.18 22.22 13.11
C GLN A 46 -2.11 20.78 13.62
N ILE A 47 -0.94 20.14 13.52
CA ILE A 47 -0.71 18.79 14.06
C ILE A 47 -0.85 18.79 15.58
N ALA A 48 -0.22 19.74 16.28
CA ALA A 48 -0.29 19.85 17.73
C ALA A 48 -1.73 20.02 18.20
N ARG A 49 -2.50 20.85 17.50
CA ARG A 49 -3.94 21.05 17.75
C ARG A 49 -4.73 19.76 17.55
N ALA A 50 -4.49 19.02 16.46
CA ALA A 50 -5.19 17.77 16.20
C ALA A 50 -4.84 16.67 17.21
N ALA A 51 -3.58 16.64 17.68
CA ALA A 51 -3.11 15.71 18.70
C ALA A 51 -3.48 16.14 20.14
N GLY A 52 -4.01 17.34 20.35
CA GLY A 52 -4.33 17.86 21.68
C GLY A 52 -3.09 18.12 22.57
N ILE A 53 -1.94 18.43 21.97
CA ILE A 53 -0.66 18.64 22.67
C ILE A 53 -0.08 20.02 22.41
N ALA A 54 0.91 20.40 23.22
CA ALA A 54 1.73 21.59 22.93
C ALA A 54 2.66 21.31 21.73
N GLU A 55 2.92 22.32 20.90
CA GLU A 55 3.79 22.16 19.72
C GLU A 55 5.21 21.72 20.10
N GLY A 56 5.76 22.21 21.21
CA GLY A 56 7.05 21.74 21.73
C GLY A 56 7.09 20.25 22.07
N THR A 57 5.94 19.62 22.35
CA THR A 57 5.85 18.18 22.58
C THR A 57 6.11 17.38 21.31
N ILE A 58 5.75 17.92 20.13
CA ILE A 58 6.12 17.31 18.84
C ILE A 58 7.64 17.28 18.71
N PHE A 59 8.30 18.42 18.95
CA PHE A 59 9.76 18.53 18.82
C PHE A 59 10.54 17.71 19.85
N SER A 60 9.91 17.35 20.97
CA SER A 60 10.49 16.38 21.91
C SER A 60 10.49 14.94 21.40
N ALA A 61 9.57 14.61 20.49
CA ALA A 61 9.40 13.27 19.92
C ALA A 61 10.02 13.14 18.52
N PHE A 62 10.07 14.23 17.77
CA PHE A 62 10.56 14.31 16.39
C PHE A 62 11.47 15.51 16.24
N PRO A 63 12.74 15.34 15.80
CA PRO A 63 13.69 16.46 15.71
C PRO A 63 13.22 17.58 14.78
N ASP A 64 12.46 17.24 13.74
CA ASP A 64 11.88 18.20 12.79
C ASP A 64 10.56 17.70 12.19
N LYS A 65 9.83 18.58 11.51
CA LYS A 65 8.57 18.24 10.82
C LYS A 65 8.75 17.11 9.80
N GLN A 66 9.89 17.04 9.10
CA GLN A 66 10.10 16.02 8.07
C GLN A 66 10.25 14.63 8.68
N SER A 67 10.93 14.49 9.80
CA SER A 67 11.03 13.23 10.53
C SER A 67 9.66 12.71 11.00
N LEU A 68 8.74 13.61 11.40
CA LEU A 68 7.36 13.26 11.70
C LEU A 68 6.59 12.85 10.43
N VAL A 69 6.70 13.62 9.35
CA VAL A 69 6.05 13.28 8.07
C VAL A 69 6.53 11.90 7.61
N HIS A 70 7.83 11.63 7.59
CA HIS A 70 8.38 10.33 7.19
C HIS A 70 7.83 9.21 8.07
N ALA A 71 7.86 9.35 9.39
CA ALA A 71 7.32 8.34 10.30
C ALA A 71 5.82 8.09 10.08
N THR A 72 5.06 9.14 9.76
CA THR A 72 3.62 9.05 9.46
C THR A 72 3.36 8.38 8.11
N VAL A 73 4.19 8.65 7.11
CA VAL A 73 4.10 7.95 5.83
C VAL A 73 4.48 6.47 5.99
N LEU A 74 5.54 6.15 6.74
CA LEU A 74 5.87 4.77 7.09
C LEU A 74 4.72 4.01 7.74
N SER A 75 4.00 4.63 8.68
CA SER A 75 2.88 3.96 9.36
C SER A 75 1.70 3.67 8.43
N SER A 76 1.58 4.38 7.29
CA SER A 76 0.58 4.09 6.26
C SER A 76 0.92 2.84 5.43
N PHE A 77 2.19 2.44 5.40
CA PHE A 77 2.67 1.20 4.76
C PHE A 77 2.63 0.00 5.70
N GLU A 78 1.87 0.05 6.79
CA GLU A 78 1.55 -1.14 7.58
C GLU A 78 0.41 -1.89 6.85
N PRO A 79 0.67 -3.09 6.29
CA PRO A 79 -0.27 -3.75 5.38
C PRO A 79 -1.43 -4.45 6.08
N SER A 80 -1.54 -4.45 7.41
CA SER A 80 -2.52 -5.28 8.11
C SER A 80 -3.95 -5.04 7.63
N ALA A 81 -4.35 -3.79 7.45
CA ALA A 81 -5.69 -3.45 6.99
C ALA A 81 -5.93 -3.93 5.54
N LEU A 82 -4.97 -3.69 4.64
CA LEU A 82 -5.10 -4.06 3.24
C LEU A 82 -5.06 -5.58 3.02
N VAL A 83 -4.15 -6.27 3.71
CA VAL A 83 -4.07 -7.74 3.69
C VAL A 83 -5.32 -8.36 4.29
N THR A 84 -5.87 -7.78 5.36
CA THR A 84 -7.14 -8.23 5.95
C THR A 84 -8.29 -8.07 4.96
N ALA A 85 -8.35 -6.93 4.24
CA ALA A 85 -9.37 -6.71 3.22
C ALA A 85 -9.27 -7.71 2.07
N ILE A 86 -8.06 -7.98 1.57
CA ILE A 86 -7.82 -9.00 0.53
C ILE A 86 -8.21 -10.39 1.02
N GLY A 87 -7.87 -10.74 2.26
CA GLY A 87 -8.24 -12.03 2.86
C GLY A 87 -9.74 -12.19 3.16
N ALA A 88 -10.51 -11.11 3.12
CA ALA A 88 -11.95 -11.11 3.34
C ALA A 88 -12.77 -11.25 2.04
N ILE A 89 -12.12 -11.28 0.86
CA ILE A 89 -12.76 -11.52 -0.43
C ILE A 89 -13.50 -12.86 -0.41
N ASP A 90 -14.72 -12.88 -0.93
CA ASP A 90 -15.56 -14.08 -0.91
C ASP A 90 -14.92 -15.22 -1.75
N PRO A 91 -14.55 -16.35 -1.11
CA PRO A 91 -13.95 -17.48 -1.82
C PRO A 91 -14.93 -18.21 -2.75
N GLY A 92 -16.23 -17.93 -2.67
CA GLY A 92 -17.25 -18.46 -3.57
C GLY A 92 -17.32 -17.78 -4.94
N LEU A 93 -16.69 -16.61 -5.10
CA LEU A 93 -16.59 -15.90 -6.37
C LEU A 93 -15.70 -16.64 -7.37
N ASP A 94 -15.93 -16.38 -8.65
CA ASP A 94 -15.02 -16.87 -9.68
C ASP A 94 -13.66 -16.16 -9.62
N LEU A 95 -12.64 -16.75 -10.24
CA LEU A 95 -11.27 -16.21 -10.22
C LEU A 95 -11.20 -14.78 -10.78
N ARG A 96 -12.01 -14.46 -11.80
CA ARG A 96 -11.99 -13.16 -12.46
C ARG A 96 -12.55 -12.10 -11.52
N ASP A 97 -13.66 -12.39 -10.84
CA ASP A 97 -14.30 -11.49 -9.88
C ASP A 97 -13.43 -11.29 -8.64
N ARG A 98 -12.81 -12.34 -8.10
CA ARG A 98 -11.84 -12.21 -7.00
C ARG A 98 -10.66 -11.32 -7.37
N LEU A 99 -10.10 -11.50 -8.56
CA LEU A 99 -9.00 -10.66 -9.04
C LEU A 99 -9.44 -9.21 -9.25
N ALA A 100 -10.67 -8.98 -9.72
CA ALA A 100 -11.21 -7.64 -9.85
C ALA A 100 -11.34 -6.95 -8.47
N GLU A 101 -11.83 -7.66 -7.45
CA GLU A 101 -11.89 -7.14 -6.08
C GLU A 101 -10.50 -6.85 -5.50
N VAL A 102 -9.54 -7.76 -5.67
CA VAL A 102 -8.12 -7.53 -5.27
C VAL A 102 -7.59 -6.24 -5.92
N ILE A 103 -7.79 -6.09 -7.22
CA ILE A 103 -7.33 -4.93 -7.97
C ILE A 103 -7.98 -3.65 -7.43
N GLY A 104 -9.29 -3.66 -7.20
CA GLY A 104 -10.03 -2.52 -6.63
C GLY A 104 -9.49 -2.12 -5.26
N ILE A 105 -9.34 -3.09 -4.36
CA ILE A 105 -8.82 -2.88 -3.00
C ILE A 105 -7.42 -2.23 -3.03
N ILE A 106 -6.51 -2.75 -3.87
CA ILE A 106 -5.15 -2.19 -3.98
C ILE A 106 -5.19 -0.79 -4.63
N ALA A 107 -5.99 -0.60 -5.68
CA ALA A 107 -6.09 0.68 -6.39
C ALA A 107 -6.64 1.78 -5.46
N ASP A 108 -7.70 1.50 -4.69
CA ASP A 108 -8.29 2.44 -3.74
C ASP A 108 -7.28 2.86 -2.65
N GLN A 109 -6.48 1.92 -2.16
CA GLN A 109 -5.41 2.22 -1.21
C GLN A 109 -4.32 3.11 -1.84
N LEU A 110 -3.94 2.87 -3.10
CA LEU A 110 -2.95 3.68 -3.80
C LEU A 110 -3.46 5.12 -4.01
N VAL A 111 -4.74 5.29 -4.36
CA VAL A 111 -5.36 6.62 -4.49
C VAL A 111 -5.37 7.34 -3.14
N THR A 112 -5.76 6.63 -2.08
CA THR A 112 -5.83 7.19 -0.72
C THR A 112 -4.45 7.64 -0.22
N THR A 113 -3.41 6.84 -0.48
CA THR A 113 -2.06 7.11 0.02
C THR A 113 -1.23 8.01 -0.89
N GLU A 114 -1.69 8.34 -2.10
CA GLU A 114 -0.97 9.17 -3.08
C GLU A 114 -0.37 10.46 -2.48
N PRO A 115 -1.12 11.27 -1.69
CA PRO A 115 -0.59 12.52 -1.13
C PRO A 115 0.60 12.28 -0.18
N LEU A 116 0.61 11.12 0.50
CA LEU A 116 1.70 10.71 1.41
C LEU A 116 2.96 10.34 0.63
N VAL A 117 2.82 9.74 -0.55
CA VAL A 117 3.97 9.33 -1.36
C VAL A 117 4.51 10.52 -2.16
N ALA A 118 3.63 11.43 -2.60
CA ALA A 118 4.02 12.71 -3.19
C ALA A 118 4.82 13.56 -2.18
N ALA A 119 4.43 13.55 -0.90
CA ALA A 119 5.14 14.22 0.19
C ALA A 119 6.63 13.87 0.23
N LEU A 120 6.96 12.59 0.15
CA LEU A 120 8.33 12.06 0.25
C LEU A 120 9.19 12.43 -0.96
N ARG A 121 8.60 12.64 -2.14
CA ARG A 121 9.36 12.98 -3.35
C ARG A 121 9.74 14.46 -3.44
N SER A 122 9.07 15.32 -2.68
CA SER A 122 9.27 16.77 -2.74
C SER A 122 10.64 17.23 -2.22
N ARG A 123 11.38 16.39 -1.47
CA ARG A 123 12.69 16.72 -0.91
C ARG A 123 13.62 15.51 -0.82
N PRO A 124 14.95 15.70 -0.92
CA PRO A 124 15.92 14.64 -0.66
C PRO A 124 15.79 14.13 0.78
N VAL A 125 15.59 12.82 0.92
CA VAL A 125 15.57 12.13 2.21
C VAL A 125 16.99 11.65 2.54
N PRO A 126 17.55 11.98 3.73
CA PRO A 126 18.84 11.45 4.17
C PRO A 126 18.88 9.93 4.14
N ALA A 127 20.03 9.33 3.84
CA ALA A 127 20.16 7.88 3.67
C ALA A 127 19.71 7.11 4.93
N GLU A 128 19.98 7.67 6.10
CA GLU A 128 19.64 7.12 7.42
C GLU A 128 18.13 6.94 7.63
N VAL A 129 17.33 7.74 6.92
CA VAL A 129 15.86 7.67 6.95
C VAL A 129 15.31 6.95 5.73
N ARG A 130 15.95 7.12 4.56
CA ARG A 130 15.55 6.52 3.30
C ARG A 130 15.69 4.99 3.31
N ASP A 131 16.80 4.46 3.82
CA ASP A 131 17.07 3.02 3.70
C ASP A 131 16.11 2.16 4.56
N PRO A 132 15.82 2.52 5.83
CA PRO A 132 14.76 1.87 6.60
C PRO A 132 13.37 2.00 5.95
N PHE A 133 13.10 3.16 5.34
CA PHE A 133 11.86 3.39 4.60
C PHE A 133 11.73 2.43 3.40
N LEU A 134 12.76 2.30 2.57
CA LEU A 134 12.78 1.37 1.44
C LEU A 134 12.60 -0.09 1.89
N ALA A 135 13.21 -0.47 3.02
CA ALA A 135 13.05 -1.80 3.60
C ALA A 135 11.61 -2.06 4.09
N GLU A 136 10.93 -1.07 4.66
CA GLU A 136 9.51 -1.20 5.03
C GLU A 136 8.60 -1.31 3.79
N VAL A 137 8.83 -0.47 2.77
CA VAL A 137 8.09 -0.54 1.49
C VAL A 137 8.28 -1.91 0.82
N ALA A 138 9.50 -2.47 0.85
CA ALA A 138 9.76 -3.80 0.33
C ALA A 138 8.99 -4.89 1.10
N ARG A 139 8.95 -4.81 2.44
CA ARG A 139 8.16 -5.73 3.28
C ARG A 139 6.67 -5.60 3.05
N TYR A 140 6.15 -4.38 2.93
CA TYR A 140 4.78 -4.09 2.56
C TYR A 140 4.42 -4.78 1.23
N ARG A 141 5.25 -4.60 0.20
CA ARG A 141 5.04 -5.23 -1.11
C ARG A 141 5.06 -6.75 -1.04
N GLN A 142 5.98 -7.34 -0.28
CA GLN A 142 6.05 -8.80 -0.11
C GLN A 142 4.79 -9.36 0.56
N ARG A 143 4.27 -8.70 1.60
CA ARG A 143 3.04 -9.11 2.29
C ARG A 143 1.82 -9.01 1.39
N LEU A 144 1.74 -7.98 0.54
CA LEU A 144 0.68 -7.88 -0.46
C LEU A 144 0.74 -8.99 -1.50
N ILE A 145 1.93 -9.28 -2.03
CA ILE A 145 2.11 -10.38 -3.00
C ILE A 145 1.67 -11.71 -2.39
N ALA A 146 2.01 -11.97 -1.12
CA ALA A 146 1.57 -13.18 -0.42
C ALA A 146 0.04 -13.23 -0.32
N ALA A 147 -0.62 -12.16 0.15
CA ALA A 147 -2.07 -12.12 0.28
C ALA A 147 -2.79 -12.34 -1.06
N VAL A 148 -2.29 -11.75 -2.16
CA VAL A 148 -2.85 -11.96 -3.50
C VAL A 148 -2.59 -13.40 -4.00
N ALA A 149 -1.45 -13.99 -3.65
CA ALA A 149 -1.16 -15.38 -4.01
C ALA A 149 -2.13 -16.34 -3.31
N ASP A 150 -2.49 -16.09 -2.06
CA ASP A 150 -3.46 -16.89 -1.31
C ASP A 150 -4.85 -16.85 -1.97
N VAL A 151 -5.25 -15.71 -2.54
CA VAL A 151 -6.53 -15.57 -3.27
C VAL A 151 -6.57 -16.42 -4.54
N VAL A 152 -5.45 -16.55 -5.25
CA VAL A 152 -5.40 -17.27 -6.54
C VAL A 152 -4.92 -18.72 -6.41
N GLU A 153 -4.39 -19.12 -5.25
CA GLU A 153 -3.87 -20.46 -4.99
C GLU A 153 -4.90 -21.59 -5.30
N PRO A 154 -6.20 -21.48 -4.90
CA PRO A 154 -7.18 -22.52 -5.18
C PRO A 154 -7.38 -22.81 -6.67
N ASP A 155 -7.10 -21.82 -7.54
CA ASP A 155 -7.23 -21.93 -8.99
C ASP A 155 -5.92 -22.19 -9.71
N GLY A 156 -4.83 -22.54 -8.99
CA GLY A 156 -3.50 -22.70 -9.57
C GLY A 156 -3.44 -23.60 -10.82
N ARG A 157 -4.34 -24.59 -10.92
CA ARG A 157 -4.50 -25.46 -12.12
C ARG A 157 -4.93 -24.73 -13.39
N LEU A 158 -5.68 -23.64 -13.26
CA LEU A 158 -6.19 -22.80 -14.37
C LEU A 158 -5.13 -21.82 -14.87
N LEU A 159 -4.13 -21.53 -14.04
CA LEU A 159 -3.08 -20.54 -14.32
C LEU A 159 -1.95 -21.14 -15.17
N ARG A 160 -1.39 -20.33 -16.09
CA ARG A 160 -0.16 -20.69 -16.83
C ARG A 160 1.11 -20.54 -16.00
N GLN A 161 1.06 -19.73 -14.96
CA GLN A 161 2.17 -19.38 -14.08
C GLN A 161 1.86 -19.81 -12.65
N PRO A 162 2.88 -20.03 -11.80
CA PRO A 162 2.67 -20.26 -10.38
C PRO A 162 1.86 -19.11 -9.73
N PRO A 163 0.98 -19.38 -8.75
CA PRO A 163 0.16 -18.36 -8.08
C PRO A 163 0.95 -17.12 -7.62
N VAL A 164 2.14 -17.33 -7.06
CA VAL A 164 3.04 -16.24 -6.63
C VAL A 164 3.48 -15.33 -7.78
N MET A 165 3.71 -15.88 -8.97
CA MET A 165 4.08 -15.08 -10.15
C MET A 165 2.89 -14.29 -10.67
N VAL A 166 1.69 -14.89 -10.66
CA VAL A 166 0.45 -14.17 -11.00
C VAL A 166 0.23 -13.01 -10.04
N ALA A 167 0.37 -13.24 -8.73
CA ALA A 167 0.29 -12.19 -7.72
C ALA A 167 1.33 -11.08 -7.93
N GLN A 168 2.58 -11.43 -8.24
CA GLN A 168 3.63 -10.46 -8.58
C GLN A 168 3.25 -9.59 -9.78
N LEU A 169 2.68 -10.18 -10.82
CA LEU A 169 2.25 -9.46 -12.02
C LEU A 169 1.06 -8.55 -11.74
N VAL A 170 0.05 -9.03 -11.00
CA VAL A 170 -1.11 -8.23 -10.59
C VAL A 170 -0.65 -7.02 -9.77
N VAL A 171 0.14 -7.24 -8.72
CA VAL A 171 0.67 -6.16 -7.88
C VAL A 171 1.53 -5.19 -8.70
N ALA A 172 2.46 -5.69 -9.51
CA ALA A 172 3.29 -4.83 -10.35
C ALA A 172 2.46 -3.97 -11.32
N MET A 173 1.42 -4.54 -11.90
CA MET A 173 0.56 -3.85 -12.85
C MET A 173 -0.30 -2.80 -12.17
N VAL A 174 -0.94 -3.09 -11.04
CA VAL A 174 -1.74 -2.09 -10.30
C VAL A 174 -0.86 -0.90 -9.90
N PHE A 175 0.35 -1.14 -9.42
CA PHE A 175 1.30 -0.06 -9.15
C PHE A 175 1.71 0.72 -10.41
N ALA A 176 1.92 0.04 -11.54
CA ALA A 176 2.33 0.68 -12.80
C ALA A 176 1.21 1.43 -13.53
N THR A 177 -0.06 1.09 -13.27
CA THR A 177 -1.24 1.57 -14.01
C THR A 177 -2.17 2.46 -13.18
N THR A 178 -2.07 2.46 -11.85
CA THR A 178 -2.85 3.40 -11.05
C THR A 178 -2.32 4.82 -11.31
N ARG A 179 -3.19 5.71 -11.81
CA ARG A 179 -2.86 7.11 -12.09
C ARG A 179 -2.25 7.75 -10.84
N GLY A 180 -1.10 8.40 -11.01
CA GLY A 180 -0.38 9.05 -9.93
C GLY A 180 1.06 8.61 -9.88
N THR A 181 1.74 8.95 -8.79
CA THR A 181 3.20 8.89 -8.70
C THR A 181 3.83 7.48 -8.77
N PHE A 182 3.04 6.39 -8.80
CA PHE A 182 3.52 5.02 -9.00
C PHE A 182 3.51 4.55 -10.47
N GLY A 183 2.73 5.18 -11.35
CA GLY A 183 2.58 4.79 -12.75
C GLY A 183 3.50 5.55 -13.72
N LEU A 184 3.78 4.93 -14.87
CA LEU A 184 4.19 5.66 -16.08
C LEU A 184 2.95 6.45 -16.54
N GLY A 185 3.10 7.74 -16.83
CA GLY A 185 1.98 8.64 -17.16
C GLY A 185 0.98 8.08 -18.19
N ASP A 186 -0.27 8.51 -18.03
CA ASP A 186 -1.48 8.15 -18.80
C ASP A 186 -1.77 6.65 -18.88
N ALA A 187 -2.56 6.14 -17.93
CA ALA A 187 -2.85 4.71 -17.79
C ALA A 187 -4.26 4.30 -18.28
N LEU A 188 -4.29 3.09 -18.84
CA LEU A 188 -5.44 2.29 -19.27
C LEU A 188 -6.43 2.00 -18.12
N ASP A 189 -7.68 1.73 -18.47
CA ASP A 189 -8.80 1.53 -17.53
C ASP A 189 -8.69 0.19 -16.75
N THR A 190 -9.23 0.14 -15.52
CA THR A 190 -9.23 -1.03 -14.62
C THR A 190 -9.84 -2.28 -15.28
N SER A 191 -10.82 -2.08 -16.17
CA SER A 191 -11.46 -3.15 -16.95
C SER A 191 -10.57 -3.71 -18.07
N GLU A 192 -9.68 -2.88 -18.64
CA GLU A 192 -8.74 -3.27 -19.70
C GLU A 192 -7.56 -4.06 -19.10
N ILE A 193 -7.10 -3.66 -17.92
CA ILE A 193 -6.03 -4.32 -17.15
C ILE A 193 -6.41 -5.75 -16.78
N SER A 194 -7.62 -5.97 -16.26
CA SER A 194 -8.10 -7.30 -15.89
C SER A 194 -8.28 -8.20 -17.12
N THR A 195 -8.76 -7.64 -18.24
CA THR A 195 -8.96 -8.39 -19.48
C THR A 195 -7.63 -8.80 -20.12
N LEU A 196 -6.65 -7.90 -20.19
CA LEU A 196 -5.29 -8.22 -20.68
C LEU A 196 -4.56 -9.26 -19.83
N LEU A 197 -4.71 -9.20 -18.50
CA LEU A 197 -4.12 -10.18 -17.58
C LEU A 197 -4.76 -11.56 -17.74
N LEU A 198 -6.10 -11.63 -17.78
CA LEU A 198 -6.81 -12.90 -17.87
C LEU A 198 -6.62 -13.56 -19.24
N ASP A 199 -6.64 -12.80 -20.33
CA ASP A 199 -6.41 -13.35 -21.68
C ASP A 199 -4.96 -13.82 -21.89
N GLY A 200 -3.99 -13.21 -21.20
CA GLY A 200 -2.57 -13.59 -21.25
C GLY A 200 -2.19 -14.74 -20.29
N LEU A 201 -2.83 -14.85 -19.13
CA LEU A 201 -2.45 -15.78 -18.06
C LEU A 201 -3.28 -17.08 -18.02
N LEU A 202 -4.47 -17.12 -18.64
CA LEU A 202 -5.30 -18.34 -18.67
C LEU A 202 -4.77 -19.34 -19.70
N ARG A 203 -4.69 -20.62 -19.31
CA ARG A 203 -4.46 -21.71 -20.27
C ARG A 203 -5.62 -21.71 -21.27
N ARG A 204 -5.30 -21.53 -22.56
CA ARG A 204 -6.26 -21.74 -23.65
C ARG A 204 -6.58 -23.22 -23.66
N ASP A 205 -7.79 -23.58 -23.26
CA ASP A 205 -8.30 -24.89 -23.61
C ASP A 205 -8.68 -24.86 -25.10
N GLN A 206 -8.18 -25.87 -25.83
CA GLN A 206 -8.54 -26.27 -27.19
C GLN A 206 -7.93 -25.47 -28.38
N ASP A 207 -6.67 -25.78 -28.72
CA ASP A 207 -6.30 -25.94 -30.14
C ASP A 207 -6.74 -27.35 -30.60
N THR A 208 -8.05 -27.59 -30.57
CA THR A 208 -8.68 -28.62 -31.40
C THR A 208 -9.24 -27.89 -32.63
N GLY A 209 -8.34 -27.44 -33.50
CA GLY A 209 -8.64 -26.95 -34.85
C GLY A 209 -8.23 -27.99 -35.89
N PRO A 210 -9.03 -28.22 -36.95
CA PRO A 210 -9.13 -29.53 -37.61
C PRO A 210 -7.92 -29.91 -38.46
N ALA A 211 -7.69 -31.22 -38.52
CA ALA A 211 -6.69 -31.89 -39.34
C ALA A 211 -6.57 -31.29 -40.75
N ARG A 212 -5.37 -30.78 -41.05
CA ARG A 212 -4.94 -30.28 -42.35
C ARG A 212 -5.07 -31.39 -43.39
N ARG A 213 -6.14 -31.35 -44.22
CA ARG A 213 -6.30 -32.24 -45.39
C ARG A 213 -5.07 -32.11 -46.30
N PRO A 214 -4.52 -33.20 -46.84
CA PRO A 214 -3.40 -33.13 -47.76
C PRO A 214 -3.83 -32.45 -49.07
N ALA A 215 -2.99 -31.53 -49.55
CA ALA A 215 -3.20 -30.79 -50.78
C ALA A 215 -3.27 -31.76 -51.98
N ARG A 216 -4.40 -31.73 -52.70
CA ARG A 216 -4.53 -32.40 -53.99
C ARG A 216 -3.60 -31.72 -55.00
N ALA A 217 -2.76 -32.52 -55.64
CA ALA A 217 -2.11 -32.18 -56.90
C ALA A 217 -3.18 -32.00 -58.00
N THR A 218 -3.09 -30.91 -58.75
CA THR A 218 -3.68 -30.78 -60.09
C THR A 218 -2.83 -29.80 -60.88
N GLY A 219 -2.14 -30.32 -61.89
CA GLY A 219 -1.44 -29.53 -62.89
C GLY A 219 -2.38 -28.95 -63.96
N LYS A 220 -1.83 -27.99 -64.71
CA LYS A 220 -2.11 -27.60 -66.11
C LYS A 220 -1.22 -26.37 -66.38
N VAL A 221 -0.15 -26.42 -67.19
CA VAL A 221 -0.05 -26.57 -68.66
C VAL A 221 -0.59 -25.37 -69.44
N ARG A 222 0.32 -24.77 -70.25
CA ARG A 222 0.19 -23.82 -71.38
C ARG A 222 0.04 -22.33 -71.00
N ARG A 223 0.74 -21.39 -71.64
CA ARG A 223 1.35 -21.36 -72.99
C ARG A 223 2.79 -20.87 -72.97
#